data_AF-A0AAW0JQN8-F1
#
_entry.id   AF-A0AAW0JQN8-F1
#
_cell.length_a   1.000
_cell.length_b   1.000
_cell.length_c   1.000
_cell.angle_alpha   90.00
_cell.angle_beta   90.00
_cell.angle_gamma   90.00
#
_symmetry.space_group_name_H-M   'P 1'
#
loop_
_entity.id
_entity.type
_entity.pdbx_description
1 polymer ?
#
loop_
_entity_poly.entity_id
_entity_poly.type
_entity_poly.pdbx_seq_one_letter_code
_entity_poly.pdbx_strand_id
1 'polypeptide(L)' 'MSKNKQEFKPKVEGKVGMYVCGVTAYDLSHIGHARVYVTFDLLYRYLRHFGYQECYVRNFTDVDDKVS' A
#
# COMPACT_ATOMS: atom_id res chain seq x y z
N MET A 1 -17.42 -0.44 4.60
CA MET A 1 -16.98 -0.57 3.19
C MET A 1 -17.99 -1.44 2.45
N SER A 2 -18.48 -1.01 1.28
CA SER A 2 -19.37 -1.84 0.47
C SER A 2 -18.58 -3.01 -0.12
N LYS A 3 -19.18 -4.20 -0.26
CA LYS A 3 -18.54 -5.37 -0.90
C LYS A 3 -18.56 -5.31 -2.44
N ASN A 4 -18.85 -4.14 -3.01
CA ASN A 4 -18.99 -3.92 -4.43
C ASN A 4 -17.87 -3.03 -4.96
N LYS A 5 -17.51 -3.21 -6.23
CA LYS A 5 -16.59 -2.31 -6.93
C LYS A 5 -17.21 -0.93 -7.02
N GLN A 6 -16.40 0.09 -6.75
CA GLN A 6 -16.82 1.50 -6.83
C GLN A 6 -15.93 2.22 -7.84
N GLU A 7 -16.48 3.21 -8.53
CA GLU A 7 -15.66 4.13 -9.32
C GLU A 7 -14.66 4.84 -8.41
N PHE A 8 -13.40 4.82 -8.80
CA PHE A 8 -12.35 5.54 -8.10
C PHE A 8 -12.45 7.03 -8.43
N LYS A 9 -12.72 7.87 -7.42
CA LYS A 9 -12.67 9.33 -7.52
C LYS A 9 -11.67 9.84 -6.48
N PRO A 10 -10.56 10.48 -6.90
CA PRO A 10 -9.57 10.96 -5.97
C PRO A 10 -10.14 12.10 -5.11
N LYS A 11 -9.65 12.23 -3.87
CA LYS A 11 -10.06 13.30 -2.96
C LYS A 11 -9.64 14.69 -3.46
N VAL A 12 -8.51 14.76 -4.17
CA VAL A 12 -8.01 15.97 -4.84
C VAL A 12 -7.75 15.60 -6.28
N GLU A 13 -8.27 16.39 -7.21
CA GLU A 13 -8.11 16.12 -8.64
C GLU A 13 -6.64 16.00 -9.03
N GLY A 14 -6.31 14.97 -9.81
CA GLY A 14 -4.94 14.66 -10.20
C GLY A 14 -4.04 14.15 -9.07
N LYS A 15 -4.50 13.98 -7.82
CA LYS A 15 -3.68 13.47 -6.71
C LYS A 15 -4.24 12.24 -6.03
N VAL A 16 -3.39 11.24 -5.80
CA VAL A 16 -3.78 10.00 -5.10
C VAL A 16 -2.89 9.77 -3.89
N GLY A 17 -3.50 9.71 -2.70
CA GLY A 17 -2.84 9.24 -1.49
C GLY A 17 -3.08 7.75 -1.32
N MET A 18 -2.01 6.96 -1.22
CA MET A 18 -2.10 5.53 -0.97
C MET A 18 -1.30 5.19 0.29
N TYR A 19 -2.02 4.72 1.32
CA TYR A 19 -1.42 4.19 2.54
C TYR A 19 -1.49 2.66 2.52
N VAL A 20 -0.36 2.01 2.73
CA VAL A 20 -0.27 0.55 2.86
C VAL A 20 0.40 0.26 4.19
N CYS A 21 -0.29 -0.50 5.05
CA CYS A 21 0.31 -0.97 6.30
C CYS A 21 1.60 -1.74 5.99
N GLY A 22 2.69 -1.40 6.68
CA GLY A 22 3.91 -2.18 6.65
C GLY A 22 3.71 -3.56 7.28
N VAL A 23 4.68 -4.44 7.02
CA VAL A 23 4.78 -5.72 7.72
C VAL A 23 5.52 -5.52 9.04
N THR A 24 5.16 -6.31 10.05
CA THR A 24 6.02 -6.55 11.21
C THR A 24 7.23 -7.34 10.73
N ALA A 25 8.46 -6.88 11.00
CA ALA A 25 9.71 -7.48 10.53
C ALA A 25 10.09 -8.79 11.26
N TYR A 26 9.11 -9.61 11.64
CA TYR A 26 9.31 -10.88 12.33
C TYR A 26 8.49 -11.97 11.64
N ASP A 27 8.96 -12.40 10.47
CA ASP A 27 9.15 -13.80 10.11
C ASP A 27 9.54 -13.87 8.63
N LEU A 28 10.36 -14.87 8.30
CA LEU A 28 10.89 -15.15 6.96
C LEU A 28 9.91 -14.76 5.84
N SER A 29 10.42 -14.08 4.82
CA SER A 29 9.71 -13.68 3.60
C SER A 29 8.93 -14.84 2.96
N HIS A 30 7.73 -15.13 3.45
CA HIS A 30 6.81 -16.07 2.83
C HIS A 30 6.22 -15.39 1.58
N ILE A 31 6.01 -16.16 0.50
CA ILE A 31 5.42 -15.72 -0.79
C ILE A 31 4.16 -14.85 -0.62
N GLY A 32 3.41 -15.05 0.46
CA GLY A 32 2.24 -14.25 0.82
C GLY A 32 2.54 -12.76 1.00
N HIS A 33 3.64 -12.40 1.65
CA HIS A 33 4.03 -10.99 1.83
C HIS A 33 4.57 -10.38 0.54
N ALA A 34 5.35 -11.13 -0.25
CA ALA A 34 5.85 -10.67 -1.54
C ALA A 34 4.71 -10.33 -2.52
N ARG A 35 3.63 -11.11 -2.52
CA ARG A 35 2.44 -10.85 -3.36
C ARG A 35 1.79 -9.52 -3.05
N VAL A 36 1.70 -9.15 -1.76
CA VAL A 36 1.11 -7.88 -1.34
C VAL A 36 1.97 -6.71 -1.84
N TYR A 37 3.30 -6.81 -1.74
CA TYR A 37 4.22 -5.80 -2.27
C TYR A 37 4.11 -5.63 -3.77
N VAL A 38 4.13 -6.71 -4.54
CA VAL A 38 4.02 -6.65 -6.01
C VAL A 38 2.67 -6.06 -6.43
N THR A 39 1.59 -6.43 -5.75
CA THR A 39 0.24 -5.91 -6.06
C THR A 39 0.16 -4.40 -5.85
N PHE A 40 0.67 -3.88 -4.73
CA PHE A 40 0.67 -2.45 -4.46
C PHE A 40 1.68 -1.67 -5.31
N ASP A 41 2.81 -2.29 -5.68
CA ASP A 41 3.76 -1.70 -6.65
C ASP A 41 3.15 -1.57 -8.04
N LEU A 42 2.45 -2.60 -8.52
CA LEU A 42 1.71 -2.53 -9.78
C LEU A 42 0.63 -1.45 -9.73
N LEU A 43 -0.11 -1.35 -8.63
CA LEU A 43 -1.13 -0.30 -8.46
C LEU A 43 -0.52 1.09 -8.47
N TYR A 44 0.62 1.28 -7.79
CA TYR A 44 1.38 2.53 -7.81
C TYR A 44 1.81 2.92 -9.23
N ARG A 45 2.43 1.99 -9.96
CA ARG A 45 2.87 2.22 -11.35
C ARG A 45 1.70 2.50 -12.28
N TYR A 46 0.59 1.80 -12.09
CA TYR A 46 -0.62 2.00 -12.88
C TYR A 46 -1.17 3.41 -12.66
N LEU A 47 -1.32 3.86 -11.42
CA LEU A 47 -1.79 5.22 -11.12
C LEU A 47 -0.86 6.30 -11.72
N ARG A 48 0.46 6.11 -11.64
CA ARG A 48 1.42 7.02 -12.25
C ARG A 48 1.31 7.05 -13.79
N HIS A 49 1.04 5.91 -14.42
CA HIS A 49 0.82 5.83 -15.87
C HIS A 49 -0.41 6.65 -16.33
N PHE A 50 -1.44 6.75 -15.49
CA PHE A 50 -2.60 7.61 -15.74
C PHE A 50 -2.38 9.11 -15.44
N GLY A 51 -1.16 9.50 -15.06
CA GLY A 51 -0.80 10.91 -14.84
C GLY A 51 -1.23 11.47 -13.48
N TYR A 52 -1.61 10.62 -12.53
CA TYR A 52 -1.82 11.06 -11.15
C TYR A 52 -0.48 11.46 -10.52
N GLN A 53 -0.50 12.50 -9.68
CA GLN A 53 0.56 12.80 -8.72
C GLN A 53 0.29 12.01 -7.43
N GLU A 54 1.08 10.97 -7.19
CA GLU A 54 0.87 10.10 -6.06
C GLU A 54 1.72 10.43 -4.81
N CYS A 55 1.11 10.30 -3.64
CA CYS A 55 1.79 10.24 -2.34
C CYS A 55 1.67 8.81 -1.82
N TYR A 56 2.74 8.02 -1.99
CA TYR A 56 2.83 6.67 -1.44
C TYR A 56 3.48 6.70 -0.06
N VAL A 57 2.71 6.39 0.98
CA VAL A 57 3.20 6.34 2.37
C VAL A 57 3.11 4.91 2.87
N ARG A 58 4.24 4.36 3.30
CA ARG A 58 4.34 3.03 3.91
C ARG A 58 4.97 3.20 5.29
N ASN A 59 4.30 2.71 6.32
CA ASN A 59 4.89 2.63 7.65
C ASN A 59 5.82 1.42 7.73
N PHE A 60 6.92 1.51 8.48
CA PHE A 60 7.79 0.39 8.83
C PHE A 60 7.71 0.22 10.35
N THR A 61 7.19 -0.92 10.82
CA THR A 61 7.07 -1.20 12.25
C THR A 61 8.39 -1.79 12.73
N ASP A 62 9.29 -0.94 13.23
CA ASP A 62 10.60 -1.33 13.79
C ASP A 62 10.55 -1.59 15.31
N VAL A 63 9.45 -1.22 15.98
CA VAL A 63 9.32 -1.36 17.43
C VAL A 63 8.07 -2.18 17.73
N ASP A 64 8.27 -3.50 17.82
CA ASP A 64 7.39 -4.39 18.57
C ASP A 64 8.11 -4.59 19.91
N ASP A 65 7.50 -4.15 21.02
CA ASP A 65 7.95 -4.50 22.37
C ASP A 65 7.79 -6.01 22.54
N LYS A 66 8.75 -6.79 22.04
CA LYS A 66 9.02 -8.10 22.61
C LYS A 66 9.61 -7.84 23.98
N VAL A 67 8.72 -7.71 24.97
CA VAL A 67 9.03 -7.89 26.38
C VAL A 67 9.82 -9.19 26.50
N SER A 68 11.12 -9.06 26.66
CA SER A 68 12.05 -10.12 27.09
C SER A 68 11.85 -10.42 28.56
#